data_AF-Q9KCU3-F1
#
_entry.id   AF-Q9KCU3-F1
#
_cell.length_a   1.000
_cell.length_b   1.000
_cell.length_c   1.000
_cell.angle_alpha   90.00
_cell.angle_beta   90.00
_cell.angle_gamma   90.00
#
_symmetry.space_group_name_H-M   'P 1'
#
loop_
_entity.id
_entity.type
_entity.pdbx_description
1 polymer ?
#
loop_
_entity_poly.entity_id
_entity_poly.type
_entity_poly.pdbx_seq_one_letter_code
_entity_poly.pdbx_strand_id
1 'polypeptide(L)'
;MSQLLTNEALHQKSPEEITALLYEACLDKMEATVCAIEEKDYIRANESIQRAIDILHRLGAGLNYEAGIIADQLDQLYNYLVDLLVEANYQKDVVKVNEGIKLLTLVMSAWTKAMKTRQDRQSKSVQQKATMYENAVMHES
;
A
#
# COMPACT_ATOMS: atom_id res chain seq x y z
N MET A 1 0.87 -0.15 19.40
CA MET A 1 0.73 1.32 19.38
C MET A 1 0.48 1.76 17.94
N SER A 2 -0.79 1.77 17.51
CA SER A 2 -1.19 2.46 16.27
C SER A 2 -1.39 3.92 16.65
N GLN A 3 -0.39 4.75 16.36
CA GLN A 3 -0.49 6.20 16.56
C GLN A 3 -1.56 6.72 15.59
N LEU A 4 -2.76 6.90 16.13
CA LEU A 4 -3.79 7.85 15.72
C LEU A 4 -3.60 8.44 14.31
N LEU A 5 -4.29 7.83 13.35
CA LEU A 5 -4.70 8.48 12.10
C LEU A 5 -5.77 9.54 12.45
N THR A 6 -5.41 10.61 13.15
CA THR A 6 -6.28 11.77 13.31
C THR A 6 -6.56 12.35 11.91
N ASN A 7 -7.78 12.81 11.64
CA ASN A 7 -8.14 13.39 10.34
C ASN A 7 -7.16 14.51 9.91
N GLU A 8 -6.64 15.28 10.86
CA GLU A 8 -5.61 16.30 10.61
C GLU A 8 -4.28 15.71 10.11
N ALA A 9 -3.84 14.57 10.65
CA ALA A 9 -2.61 13.91 10.25
C ALA A 9 -2.72 13.24 8.87
N LEU A 10 -3.94 12.86 8.45
CA LEU A 10 -4.21 12.35 7.11
C LEU A 10 -4.15 13.45 6.04
N HIS A 11 -4.64 14.66 6.34
CA HIS A 11 -4.63 15.78 5.39
C HIS A 11 -3.22 16.28 5.04
N GLN A 12 -2.22 15.98 5.86
CA GLN A 12 -0.83 16.36 5.64
C GLN A 12 -0.05 15.35 4.79
N LYS A 13 -0.64 14.18 4.49
CA LYS A 13 0.03 13.11 3.76
C LYS A 13 -0.13 13.26 2.26
N SER A 14 0.91 12.91 1.52
CA SER A 14 0.83 12.82 0.06
C SER A 14 -0.09 11.65 -0.35
N PRO A 15 -0.70 11.68 -1.55
CA PRO A 15 -1.47 10.55 -2.06
C PRO A 15 -0.69 9.23 -2.02
N GLU A 16 0.61 9.27 -2.28
CA GLU A 16 1.47 8.09 -2.24
C GLU A 16 1.68 7.52 -0.83
N GLU A 17 1.76 8.41 0.18
CA GLU A 17 1.82 8.02 1.59
C GLU A 17 0.49 7.44 2.08
N ILE A 18 -0.64 7.99 1.60
CA ILE A 18 -1.97 7.43 1.89
C ILE A 18 -2.09 6.01 1.33
N THR A 19 -1.63 5.77 0.08
CA THR A 19 -1.59 4.43 -0.50
C THR A 19 -0.73 3.47 0.33
N ALA A 20 0.42 3.91 0.83
CA ALA A 20 1.27 3.09 1.70
C ALA A 20 0.56 2.69 3.00
N LEU A 21 -0.15 3.62 3.63
CA LEU A 21 -0.95 3.35 4.82
C LEU A 21 -2.12 2.40 4.56
N LEU A 22 -2.74 2.46 3.37
CA LEU A 22 -3.78 1.51 2.99
C LEU A 22 -3.21 0.09 2.87
N TYR A 23 -2.02 -0.08 2.30
CA TYR A 23 -1.36 -1.40 2.28
C TYR A 23 -1.08 -1.92 3.68
N GLU A 24 -0.49 -1.10 4.55
CA GLU A 24 -0.20 -1.47 5.94
C GLU A 24 -1.50 -1.86 6.68
N ALA A 25 -2.54 -1.02 6.60
CA ALA A 25 -3.83 -1.30 7.22
C ALA A 25 -4.49 -2.57 6.67
N CYS A 26 -4.32 -2.88 5.39
CA CYS A 26 -4.86 -4.11 4.79
C CYS A 26 -4.14 -5.35 5.32
N LEU A 27 -2.79 -5.31 5.38
CA LEU A 27 -1.98 -6.39 5.95
C LEU A 27 -2.33 -6.63 7.43
N ASP A 28 -2.45 -5.57 8.23
CA ASP A 28 -2.88 -5.66 9.64
C ASP A 28 -4.23 -6.39 9.78
N LYS A 29 -5.16 -6.16 8.85
CA LYS A 29 -6.48 -6.84 8.85
C LYS A 29 -6.39 -8.29 8.40
N MET A 30 -5.53 -8.60 7.43
CA MET A 30 -5.27 -9.99 7.04
C MET A 30 -4.62 -10.76 8.20
N GLU A 31 -3.62 -10.19 8.89
CA GLU A 31 -2.98 -10.81 10.05
C GLU A 31 -3.96 -10.99 11.22
N ALA A 32 -4.78 -9.98 11.52
CA ALA A 32 -5.84 -10.11 12.52
C ALA A 32 -6.85 -11.22 12.19
N THR A 33 -7.12 -11.43 10.89
CA THR A 33 -7.96 -12.52 10.42
C THR A 33 -7.31 -13.88 10.69
N VAL A 34 -6.02 -14.03 10.41
CA VAL A 34 -5.26 -15.26 10.70
C VAL A 34 -5.39 -15.61 12.18
N CYS A 35 -5.05 -14.68 13.07
CA CYS A 35 -5.14 -14.89 14.52
C CYS A 35 -6.57 -15.29 14.95
N ALA A 36 -7.58 -14.59 14.44
CA ALA A 36 -8.98 -14.87 14.80
C ALA A 36 -9.45 -16.25 14.32
N ILE A 37 -9.02 -16.72 13.15
CA ILE A 37 -9.31 -18.08 12.68
C ILE A 37 -8.65 -19.12 13.59
N GLU A 38 -7.38 -18.92 13.96
CA GLU A 38 -6.64 -19.83 14.85
C GLU A 38 -7.26 -19.90 16.25
N GLU A 39 -7.74 -18.76 16.76
CA GLU A 39 -8.49 -18.65 18.02
C GLU A 39 -9.93 -19.19 17.92
N LYS A 40 -10.39 -19.57 16.71
CA LYS A 40 -11.77 -19.97 16.40
C LYS A 40 -12.82 -18.87 16.67
N ASP A 41 -12.39 -17.61 16.73
CA ASP A 41 -13.28 -16.45 16.77
C ASP A 41 -13.69 -16.06 15.34
N TYR A 42 -14.67 -16.78 14.81
CA TYR A 42 -15.10 -16.62 13.42
C TYR A 42 -15.85 -15.31 13.14
N ILE A 43 -16.43 -14.68 14.18
CA ILE A 43 -17.08 -13.37 14.04
C ILE A 43 -15.99 -12.33 13.80
N ARG A 44 -14.96 -12.30 14.66
CA ARG A 44 -13.83 -11.39 14.51
C ARG A 44 -13.05 -11.64 13.22
N ALA A 45 -12.90 -12.91 12.81
CA ALA A 45 -12.27 -13.26 11.54
C ALA A 45 -13.04 -12.66 10.36
N ASN A 46 -14.37 -12.84 10.35
CA ASN A 46 -15.24 -12.29 9.31
C ASN A 46 -15.21 -10.75 9.27
N GLU A 47 -15.26 -10.09 10.42
CA GLU A 47 -15.18 -8.62 10.47
C GLU A 47 -13.82 -8.10 9.98
N SER A 48 -12.73 -8.75 10.38
CA SER A 48 -11.38 -8.36 9.98
C SER A 48 -11.17 -8.53 8.48
N ILE A 49 -11.61 -9.65 7.91
CA ILE A 49 -11.39 -9.92 6.48
C ILE A 49 -12.28 -9.06 5.59
N GLN A 50 -13.50 -8.72 6.01
CA GLN A 50 -14.34 -7.75 5.30
C GLN A 50 -13.64 -6.38 5.22
N ARG A 51 -13.02 -5.92 6.32
CA ARG A 51 -12.25 -4.66 6.30
C ARG A 51 -11.04 -4.71 5.37
N ALA A 52 -10.36 -5.87 5.26
CA ALA A 52 -9.28 -6.03 4.30
C ALA A 52 -9.79 -5.92 2.85
N ILE A 53 -10.91 -6.58 2.54
CA ILE A 53 -11.58 -6.52 1.24
C ILE A 53 -12.00 -5.08 0.89
N ASP A 54 -12.60 -4.35 1.82
CA ASP A 54 -12.98 -2.95 1.61
C ASP A 54 -11.78 -2.06 1.25
N ILE A 55 -10.63 -2.31 1.86
CA ILE A 55 -9.38 -1.59 1.54
C ILE A 55 -8.89 -1.95 0.13
N LEU A 56 -8.93 -3.23 -0.26
CA LEU A 56 -8.57 -3.67 -1.61
C LEU A 56 -9.46 -3.02 -2.67
N HIS A 57 -10.78 -3.00 -2.47
CA HIS A 57 -11.70 -2.30 -3.37
C HIS A 57 -11.37 -0.80 -3.47
N ARG A 58 -11.02 -0.17 -2.35
CA ARG A 58 -10.65 1.26 -2.36
C ARG A 58 -9.31 1.52 -3.06
N LEU A 59 -8.34 0.61 -2.94
CA LEU A 59 -7.09 0.67 -3.69
C LEU A 59 -7.35 0.58 -5.21
N GLY A 60 -8.20 -0.36 -5.63
CA GLY A 60 -8.61 -0.50 -7.04
C GLY A 60 -9.35 0.72 -7.57
N ALA A 61 -10.32 1.24 -6.82
CA ALA A 61 -11.05 2.46 -7.17
C ALA A 61 -10.14 3.72 -7.24
N GLY A 62 -9.01 3.71 -6.54
CA GLY A 62 -8.02 4.79 -6.54
C GLY A 62 -6.96 4.69 -7.64
N LEU A 63 -7.01 3.66 -8.50
CA LEU A 63 -6.04 3.49 -9.58
C LEU A 63 -6.17 4.59 -10.63
N ASN A 64 -5.03 5.16 -11.04
CA ASN A 64 -4.96 6.02 -12.20
C ASN A 64 -4.82 5.16 -13.48
N TYR A 65 -5.92 4.94 -14.19
CA TYR A 65 -5.93 4.17 -15.44
C TYR A 65 -5.10 4.81 -16.57
N GLU A 66 -4.77 6.09 -16.49
CA GLU A 66 -3.83 6.72 -17.43
C GLU A 66 -2.39 6.17 -17.28
N ALA A 67 -2.09 5.47 -16.19
CA ALA A 67 -0.83 4.75 -16.01
C ALA A 67 -0.71 3.49 -16.89
N GLY A 68 -1.75 3.17 -17.67
CA GLY A 68 -1.76 2.07 -18.64
C GLY A 68 -1.65 0.70 -17.98
N ILE A 69 -0.84 -0.19 -18.58
CA ILE A 69 -0.78 -1.62 -18.22
C ILE A 69 -0.55 -1.91 -16.73
N ILE A 70 0.14 -1.01 -16.01
CA ILE A 70 0.39 -1.20 -14.58
C ILE A 70 -0.89 -1.04 -13.76
N ALA A 71 -1.77 -0.11 -14.13
CA ALA A 71 -3.06 0.04 -13.47
C ALA A 71 -3.92 -1.22 -13.67
N ASP A 72 -4.00 -1.73 -14.90
CA ASP A 72 -4.77 -2.95 -15.20
C ASP A 72 -4.24 -4.19 -14.46
N GLN A 73 -2.91 -4.32 -14.35
CA GLN A 73 -2.28 -5.43 -13.60
C GLN A 73 -2.54 -5.33 -12.10
N LEU A 74 -2.53 -4.12 -11.54
CA LEU A 74 -2.86 -3.91 -10.13
C LEU A 74 -4.33 -4.18 -9.86
N ASP A 75 -5.23 -3.73 -10.73
CA ASP A 75 -6.67 -4.00 -10.59
C ASP A 75 -6.95 -5.51 -10.61
N GLN A 76 -6.37 -6.24 -11.56
CA GLN A 76 -6.47 -7.70 -11.61
C GLN A 76 -5.93 -8.37 -10.35
N LEU A 77 -4.80 -7.90 -9.82
CA LEU A 77 -4.22 -8.43 -8.60
C LEU A 77 -5.12 -8.16 -7.38
N TYR A 78 -5.70 -6.96 -7.26
CA TYR A 78 -6.59 -6.64 -6.15
C TYR A 78 -7.88 -7.46 -6.22
N ASN A 79 -8.46 -7.66 -7.41
CA ASN A 79 -9.62 -8.53 -7.59
C ASN A 79 -9.30 -9.99 -7.22
N TYR A 80 -8.14 -10.50 -7.64
CA TYR A 80 -7.67 -11.83 -7.23
C TYR A 80 -7.55 -11.95 -5.69
N LEU A 81 -6.96 -10.95 -5.03
CA LEU A 81 -6.84 -10.94 -3.58
C LEU A 81 -8.20 -10.91 -2.89
N VAL A 82 -9.18 -10.19 -3.43
CA VAL A 82 -10.56 -10.19 -2.91
C VAL A 82 -11.16 -11.58 -3.00
N ASP A 83 -11.10 -12.24 -4.16
CA ASP A 83 -11.63 -13.59 -4.36
C ASP A 83 -10.97 -14.60 -3.41
N LEU A 84 -9.64 -14.51 -3.28
CA LEU A 84 -8.85 -15.34 -2.37
C LEU A 84 -9.29 -15.17 -0.91
N LEU A 85 -9.50 -13.93 -0.47
CA LEU A 85 -9.96 -13.62 0.88
C LEU A 85 -11.41 -14.05 1.12
N VAL A 86 -12.31 -13.92 0.14
CA VAL A 86 -13.69 -14.40 0.24
C VAL A 86 -13.69 -15.92 0.48
N GLU A 87 -12.93 -16.67 -0.31
CA GLU A 87 -12.81 -18.13 -0.15
C GLU A 87 -12.14 -18.48 1.19
N ALA A 88 -11.11 -17.75 1.59
CA ALA A 88 -10.45 -17.93 2.88
C ALA A 88 -11.43 -17.73 4.05
N ASN A 89 -12.30 -16.72 3.96
CA ASN A 89 -13.33 -16.48 4.96
C ASN A 89 -14.34 -17.61 5.00
N TYR A 90 -14.80 -18.08 3.85
CA TYR A 90 -15.81 -19.13 3.77
C TYR A 90 -15.28 -20.46 4.37
N GLN A 91 -14.06 -20.85 4.00
CA GLN A 91 -13.44 -22.11 4.45
C GLN A 91 -12.72 -22.01 5.79
N LYS A 92 -12.53 -20.80 6.33
CA LYS A 92 -11.63 -20.52 7.45
C LYS A 92 -10.20 -21.01 7.16
N ASP A 93 -9.74 -20.74 5.95
CA ASP A 93 -8.44 -21.21 5.44
C ASP A 93 -7.34 -20.15 5.65
N VAL A 94 -6.57 -20.33 6.71
CA VAL A 94 -5.41 -19.49 7.06
C VAL A 94 -4.32 -19.53 5.98
N VAL A 95 -4.19 -20.60 5.21
CA VAL A 95 -3.18 -20.72 4.16
C VAL A 95 -3.48 -19.71 3.04
N LYS A 96 -4.75 -19.55 2.65
CA LYS A 96 -5.18 -18.56 1.67
C LYS A 96 -4.97 -17.12 2.14
N VAL A 97 -5.27 -16.83 3.41
CA VAL A 97 -5.01 -15.48 3.97
C VAL A 97 -3.50 -15.18 3.93
N ASN A 98 -2.65 -16.14 4.31
CA ASN A 98 -1.20 -15.99 4.27
C ASN A 98 -0.64 -15.85 2.85
N GLU A 99 -1.25 -16.48 1.85
CA GLU A 99 -0.92 -16.23 0.45
C GLU A 99 -1.21 -14.77 0.06
N GLY A 100 -2.39 -14.27 0.44
CA GLY A 100 -2.76 -12.86 0.22
C GLY A 100 -1.79 -11.89 0.88
N ILE A 101 -1.39 -12.16 2.13
CA ILE A 101 -0.38 -11.38 2.87
C ILE A 101 0.95 -11.32 2.09
N LYS A 102 1.45 -12.46 1.60
CA LYS A 102 2.72 -12.51 0.85
C LYS A 102 2.65 -11.67 -0.43
N LEU A 103 1.57 -11.79 -1.19
CA LEU A 103 1.38 -11.04 -2.43
C LEU A 103 1.29 -9.53 -2.15
N LEU A 104 0.48 -9.13 -1.18
CA LEU A 104 0.30 -7.71 -0.87
C LEU A 104 1.57 -7.09 -0.27
N THR A 105 2.33 -7.86 0.52
CA THR A 105 3.64 -7.42 1.05
C THR A 105 4.64 -7.13 -0.08
N LEU A 106 4.63 -7.93 -1.15
CA LEU A 106 5.48 -7.68 -2.32
C LEU A 106 5.09 -6.37 -3.00
N VAL A 107 3.79 -6.12 -3.18
CA VAL A 107 3.28 -4.87 -3.76
C VAL A 107 3.66 -3.66 -2.90
N MET A 108 3.43 -3.73 -1.59
CA MET A 108 3.78 -2.67 -0.64
C MET A 108 5.30 -2.38 -0.66
N SER A 109 6.12 -3.42 -0.73
CA SER A 109 7.58 -3.29 -0.80
C SER A 109 8.02 -2.61 -2.10
N ALA A 110 7.43 -3.00 -3.23
CA ALA A 110 7.68 -2.37 -4.52
C ALA A 110 7.25 -0.89 -4.52
N TRP A 111 6.08 -0.58 -3.97
CA TRP A 111 5.57 0.78 -3.79
C TRP A 111 6.53 1.65 -2.97
N THR A 112 6.94 1.15 -1.81
CA THR A 112 7.87 1.84 -0.91
C THR A 112 9.21 2.11 -1.59
N LYS A 113 9.72 1.15 -2.36
CA LYS A 113 10.96 1.31 -3.14
C LYS A 113 10.83 2.36 -4.24
N ALA A 114 9.68 2.41 -4.92
CA ALA A 114 9.41 3.41 -5.95
C ALA A 114 9.38 4.83 -5.37
N MET A 115 8.75 5.02 -4.19
CA MET A 115 8.72 6.30 -3.48
C MET A 115 10.14 6.79 -3.12
N LYS A 116 10.97 5.93 -2.52
CA LYS A 116 12.37 6.26 -2.19
C LYS A 116 13.18 6.65 -3.43
N THR A 117 13.03 5.88 -4.51
CA THR A 117 13.72 6.15 -5.78
C THR A 117 13.34 7.51 -6.36
N ARG A 118 12.07 7.92 -6.24
CA ARG A 118 11.59 9.24 -6.68
C ARG A 118 12.20 10.37 -5.84
N GLN A 119 12.22 10.21 -4.52
CA GLN A 119 12.83 11.19 -3.61
C GLN A 119 14.33 11.37 -3.92
N ASP A 120 15.07 10.27 -4.10
CA ASP A 120 16.50 10.32 -4.44
C ASP A 120 16.76 11.06 -5.75
N ARG A 121 15.91 10.84 -6.77
CA ARG A 121 16.01 11.54 -8.06
C ARG A 121 15.74 13.05 -7.91
N GLN A 122 14.72 13.41 -7.13
CA GLN A 122 14.39 14.82 -6.88
C GLN A 122 15.55 15.52 -6.15
N SER A 123 16.07 14.94 -5.07
CA SER A 123 17.21 15.47 -4.32
C SER A 123 18.44 15.70 -5.19
N LYS A 124 18.80 14.71 -6.03
CA LYS A 124 19.93 14.83 -6.97
C LYS A 124 19.73 15.94 -8.00
N SER A 125 18.51 16.10 -8.52
CA SER A 125 18.19 17.15 -9.50
C SER A 125 18.27 18.56 -8.90
N VAL A 126 17.86 18.73 -7.65
CA VAL A 126 17.96 20.00 -6.91
C VAL A 126 19.42 20.34 -6.65
N GLN A 127 20.21 19.36 -6.21
CA GLN A 127 21.64 19.54 -5.94
C GLN A 127 22.42 19.87 -7.22
N GLN A 128 22.12 19.20 -8.34
CA GLN A 128 22.70 19.55 -9.64
C GLN A 128 22.40 20.99 -10.07
N LYS A 129 21.16 21.46 -9.89
CA LYS A 129 20.81 22.86 -10.19
C LYS A 129 21.60 23.83 -9.30
N ALA A 130 21.67 23.59 -8.00
CA ALA A 130 22.42 24.42 -7.06
C ALA A 130 23.91 24.53 -7.47
N THR A 131 24.55 23.39 -7.76
CA THR A 131 25.95 23.35 -8.23
C THR A 131 26.14 24.05 -9.58
N MET A 132 25.15 23.97 -10.50
CA MET A 132 25.19 24.71 -11.76
C MET A 132 25.14 26.23 -11.55
N TYR A 133 24.30 26.73 -10.64
CA TYR A 133 24.24 28.15 -10.30
C TYR A 133 25.53 28.62 -9.63
N GLU A 134 26.07 27.86 -8.68
CA GLU A 134 27.34 28.17 -8.02
C GLU A 134 28.47 28.30 -9.04
N ASN A 135 28.60 27.34 -9.96
CA ASN A 135 29.63 27.39 -11.01
C ASN A 135 29.41 28.57 -11.99
N ALA A 136 28.18 28.90 -12.35
CA ALA A 136 27.88 30.01 -13.24
C ALA A 136 28.25 31.38 -12.63
N VAL A 137 27.94 31.59 -11.34
CA VAL A 137 28.28 32.84 -10.62
C VAL A 137 29.80 33.00 -10.46
N MET A 138 30.52 31.90 -10.22
CA MET A 138 31.98 31.91 -10.06
C MET A 138 32.75 32.22 -11.36
N HIS A 139 32.12 32.10 -12.53
CA HIS A 139 32.73 32.41 -13.83
C HIS A 139 32.42 33.83 -14.35
N GLU A 140 31.58 34.62 -13.66
CA GLU A 140 31.24 36.01 -14.01
C GLU A 140 32.03 37.07 -13.21
N SER A 141 32.98 36.67 -12.36
CA SER A 141 33.86 37.55 -11.54
C SER A 141 35.29 37.60 -12.07
#